data_AF-A0A3D2X6S6-F1
#
_entry.id   AF-A0A3D2X6S6-F1
#
_cell.length_a   1.000
_cell.length_b   1.000
_cell.length_c   1.000
_cell.angle_alpha   90.00
_cell.angle_beta   90.00
_cell.angle_gamma   90.00
#
_symmetry.space_group_name_H-M   'P 1'
#
loop_
_entity.id
_entity.type
_entity.pdbx_description
1 polymer ?
#
loop_
_entity_poly.entity_id
_entity_poly.type
_entity_poly.pdbx_seq_one_letter_code
_entity_poly.pdbx_strand_id
1 'polypeptide(L)' 'APIDYLNYYRIEQACYQISQSEDTLTDIAFRCGFNDFSYFIKTFKKYKGITPKKYQMMWKE' A
#
# COMPACT_ATOMS: atom_id res chain seq x y z
N ALA A 1 -2.97 -16.53 8.68
CA ALA A 1 -3.15 -17.50 7.57
C ALA A 1 -2.23 -17.12 6.39
N PRO A 2 -1.99 -17.99 5.38
CA PRO A 2 -1.14 -17.65 4.23
C PRO A 2 -1.50 -16.33 3.55
N ILE A 3 -2.79 -15.99 3.51
CA ILE A 3 -3.29 -14.73 2.97
C ILE A 3 -2.86 -13.50 3.78
N ASP A 4 -2.72 -13.62 5.11
CA ASP A 4 -2.27 -12.50 5.94
C ASP A 4 -0.78 -12.21 5.71
N TYR A 5 0.04 -13.25 5.52
CA TYR A 5 1.46 -13.07 5.19
C TYR A 5 1.63 -12.45 3.80
N LEU A 6 0.87 -12.93 2.81
CA LEU A 6 0.88 -12.36 1.47
C LEU A 6 0.46 -10.89 1.49
N ASN A 7 -0.63 -10.55 2.18
CA ASN A 7 -1.08 -9.17 2.28
C ASN A 7 -0.08 -8.28 3.02
N TYR A 8 0.54 -8.77 4.10
CA TYR A 8 1.62 -8.07 4.77
C TYR A 8 2.77 -7.75 3.78
N TYR A 9 3.27 -8.75 3.06
CA TYR A 9 4.32 -8.57 2.07
C TYR A 9 3.94 -7.55 0.98
N ARG A 10 2.73 -7.63 0.44
CA ARG A 10 2.24 -6.66 -0.56
C ARG A 10 2.18 -5.24 -0.03
N ILE A 11 1.81 -5.05 1.24
CA ILE A 11 1.79 -3.73 1.88
C ILE A 11 3.20 -3.20 2.09
N GLU A 12 4.17 -4.04 2.47
CA GLU A 12 5.57 -3.61 2.57
C GLU A 12 6.13 -3.15 1.22
N GLN A 13 5.82 -3.88 0.13
CA GLN A 13 6.18 -3.46 -1.23
C GLN A 13 5.52 -2.15 -1.64
N ALA A 14 4.25 -1.94 -1.29
CA ALA A 14 3.55 -0.69 -1.54
C ALA A 14 4.20 0.49 -0.78
N CYS A 15 4.60 0.29 0.48
CA CYS A 15 5.33 1.30 1.25
C CYS A 15 6.66 1.69 0.61
N TYR A 16 7.43 0.70 0.12
CA TYR A 16 8.66 0.96 -0.62
C TYR A 16 8.37 1.80 -1.86
N GLN A 17 7.42 1.39 -2.71
CA GLN A 17 7.10 2.16 -3.93
C GLN A 17 6.60 3.57 -3.63
N ILE A 18 5.76 3.76 -2.61
CA ILE A 18 5.28 5.09 -2.19
C ILE A 18 6.45 6.01 -1.79
N SER A 19 7.53 5.47 -1.21
CA SER A 19 8.71 6.25 -0.84
C SER A 19 9.67 6.54 -2.00
N GLN A 20 9.55 5.82 -3.11
CA GLN A 20 10.52 5.86 -4.22
C GLN A 20 9.96 6.47 -5.51
N SER A 21 8.64 6.68 -5.62
CA SER A 21 8.04 7.20 -6.84
C SER A 21 6.89 8.19 -6.61
N GLU A 22 6.57 8.93 -7.67
CA GLU A 22 5.42 9.83 -7.74
C GLU A 22 4.16 9.16 -8.31
N ASP A 23 4.18 7.84 -8.47
CA ASP A 23 3.09 7.09 -9.07
C ASP A 23 1.79 7.24 -8.26
N THR A 24 0.67 7.04 -8.94
CA THR A 24 -0.62 7.08 -8.26
C THR A 24 -0.73 5.89 -7.30
N LEU A 25 -1.43 6.09 -6.18
CA LEU A 25 -1.66 5.02 -5.20
C LEU A 25 -2.42 3.85 -5.82
N THR A 26 -3.26 4.11 -6.82
CA THR A 26 -4.01 3.10 -7.58
C THR A 26 -3.05 2.20 -8.37
N ASP A 27 -2.10 2.79 -9.09
CA ASP A 27 -1.10 2.03 -9.86
C ASP A 27 -0.16 1.24 -8.95
N ILE A 28 0.23 1.81 -7.81
CA ILE A 28 1.02 1.10 -6.79
C ILE A 28 0.23 -0.10 -6.24
N ALA A 29 -1.06 0.06 -5.94
CA ALA A 29 -1.90 -1.02 -5.44
C ALA A 29 -1.98 -2.17 -6.45
N PHE A 30 -2.24 -1.87 -7.72
CA PHE A 30 -2.30 -2.88 -8.78
C PHE A 30 -0.96 -3.57 -9.02
N ARG A 31 0.16 -2.84 -9.04
CA ARG A 31 1.50 -3.43 -9.14
C ARG A 31 1.86 -4.32 -7.95
N CYS A 32 1.34 -4.00 -6.76
CA CYS A 32 1.52 -4.83 -5.57
C CYS A 32 0.53 -6.01 -5.52
N GLY A 33 -0.24 -6.27 -6.57
CA GLY A 33 -1.11 -7.45 -6.69
C GLY A 33 -2.45 -7.33 -5.97
N PHE A 34 -2.92 -6.12 -5.65
CA PHE A 34 -4.30 -5.88 -5.24
C PHE A 34 -5.17 -5.67 -6.47
N ASN A 35 -6.29 -6.38 -6.58
CA ASN A 35 -7.24 -6.21 -7.69
C ASN A 35 -8.37 -5.21 -7.38
N ASP A 36 -8.45 -4.73 -6.14
CA ASP A 36 -9.44 -3.76 -5.68
C ASP A 36 -8.76 -2.70 -4.81
N PHE A 37 -8.93 -1.44 -5.19
CA PHE A 37 -8.31 -0.32 -4.49
C PHE A 37 -8.92 -0.10 -3.10
N SER A 38 -10.21 -0.40 -2.92
CA SER A 38 -10.86 -0.29 -1.62
C SER A 38 -10.30 -1.31 -0.63
N TYR A 39 -10.04 -2.53 -1.08
CA TYR A 39 -9.41 -3.60 -0.32
C TYR A 39 -7.95 -3.25 0.00
N PHE A 40 -7.21 -2.66 -0.94
CA PHE A 40 -5.87 -2.12 -0.67
C PHE A 40 -5.89 -1.10 0.47
N ILE A 41 -6.76 -0.09 0.43
CA ILE A 41 -6.85 0.93 1.49
C ILE A 41 -7.15 0.29 2.85
N LYS A 42 -8.13 -0.62 2.92
CA LYS A 42 -8.49 -1.32 4.16
C LYS A 42 -7.32 -2.14 4.70
N THR A 43 -6.64 -2.88 3.83
CA THR A 43 -5.51 -3.73 4.18
C THR A 43 -4.31 -2.90 4.61
N PHE A 44 -3.97 -1.85 3.86
CA PHE A 44 -2.90 -0.92 4.21
C PHE A 44 -3.13 -0.30 5.58
N LYS A 45 -4.36 0.19 5.85
CA LYS A 45 -4.72 0.75 7.15
C LYS A 45 -4.64 -0.30 8.27
N LYS A 46 -5.03 -1.56 8.00
CA LYS A 46 -4.89 -2.67 8.95
C LYS A 46 -3.43 -2.88 9.37
N TYR A 47 -2.48 -2.85 8.43
CA TYR A 47 -1.06 -3.14 8.72
C TYR A 47 -0.24 -1.92 9.15
N LYS A 48 -0.57 -0.71 8.66
CA LYS A 48 0.23 0.50 8.90
C LYS A 48 -0.45 1.52 9.83
N GLY A 49 -1.71 1.30 10.22
CA GLY A 49 -2.47 2.19 11.10
C GLY A 49 -2.98 3.48 10.45
N ILE A 50 -2.46 3.84 9.27
CA ILE A 50 -2.85 5.04 8.50
C ILE A 50 -3.24 4.69 7.07
N THR A 51 -3.89 5.62 6.36
CA THR A 51 -4.25 5.43 4.95
C THR A 51 -3.02 5.57 4.06
N PRO A 52 -2.99 4.92 2.88
CA PRO A 52 -1.86 5.04 1.95
C PRO A 52 -1.63 6.48 1.49
N LYS A 53 -2.69 7.31 1.41
CA LYS A 53 -2.56 8.75 1.09
C LYS A 53 -1.85 9.53 2.19
N LYS A 54 -2.20 9.27 3.46
CA LYS A 54 -1.52 9.89 4.59
C LYS A 54 -0.06 9.43 4.66
N TYR A 55 0.20 8.15 4.38
CA TYR A 55 1.56 7.63 4.29
C TYR A 55 2.36 8.33 3.17
N GLN A 56 1.81 8.48 1.96
CA GLN A 56 2.46 9.19 0.85
C GLN A 56 2.84 10.63 1.20
N MET A 57 1.98 11.36 1.93
CA MET A 57 2.28 12.73 2.33
C MET A 57 3.49 12.83 3.27
N MET A 58 3.83 11.77 4.01
CA MET A 58 4.99 11.75 4.92
C MET A 58 6.33 11.63 4.17
N TRP A 59 6.32 11.27 2.88
CA TRP A 59 7.53 11.04 2.07
C TRP A 59 7.68 12.03 0.91
N LYS A 60 6.76 13.00 0.78
CA LYS A 60 6.81 14.05 -0.26
C LYS A 60 7.49 15.33 0.22
N GLU A 61 8.52 15.22 1.06
CA GLU A 61 9.35 16.36 1.49
C GLU A 61 10.51 16.61 0.53
#